data_AF-A0A0C4Y158-F1
#
_entry.id   AF-A0A0C4Y158-F1
#
_cell.length_a   1.000
_cell.length_b   1.000
_cell.length_c   1.000
_cell.angle_alpha   90.00
_cell.angle_beta   90.00
_cell.angle_gamma   90.00
#
_symmetry.space_group_name_H-M   'P 1'
#
loop_
_entity.id
_entity.type
_entity.pdbx_description
1 polymer ?
#
loop_
_entity_poly.entity_id
_entity_poly.type
_entity_poly.pdbx_seq_one_letter_code
_entity_poly.pdbx_strand_id
1 'polypeptide(L)'
;MRASGLYRNKDARNEPASTPDPFLQLIQDYAAPRMRFGRAVLLGDATFVVRPHTGAGAGKAAANAVALARALQAGGERIDDALAVWDRSQWAVDRRLAQWGISLGRRIMGVMQPD
;
A
#
# COMPACT_ATOMS: atom_id res chain seq x y z
N MET A 1 -17.44 30.35 -17.55
CA MET A 1 -17.22 29.58 -18.77
C MET A 1 -17.03 28.12 -18.36
N ARG A 2 -18.02 27.25 -18.60
CA ARG A 2 -18.00 25.82 -18.21
C ARG A 2 -17.52 24.99 -19.41
N ALA A 3 -16.52 24.15 -19.20
CA ALA A 3 -16.16 23.10 -20.16
C ALA A 3 -16.93 21.82 -19.79
N SER A 4 -18.03 21.57 -20.49
CA SER A 4 -18.73 20.30 -20.52
C SER A 4 -18.17 19.45 -21.66
N GLY A 5 -17.51 18.34 -21.32
CA GLY A 5 -16.86 17.45 -22.29
C GLY A 5 -16.87 15.99 -21.83
N LEU A 6 -18.07 15.41 -21.82
CA LEU A 6 -18.41 13.99 -22.06
C LEU A 6 -17.34 12.91 -21.77
N TYR A 7 -17.51 12.20 -20.64
CA TYR A 7 -17.37 10.74 -20.61
C TYR A 7 -18.70 10.15 -20.16
N ARG A 8 -19.54 9.75 -21.12
CA ARG A 8 -20.87 9.19 -20.85
C ARG A 8 -20.79 7.68 -21.06
N ASN A 9 -20.55 6.94 -19.98
CA ASN A 9 -20.67 5.48 -20.00
C ASN A 9 -22.17 5.11 -20.05
N LYS A 10 -22.56 4.26 -20.99
CA LYS A 10 -23.96 3.96 -21.32
C LYS A 10 -24.59 2.90 -20.41
N ASP A 11 -23.84 2.37 -19.45
CA ASP A 11 -24.27 1.29 -18.55
C ASP A 11 -24.46 1.70 -17.07
N ALA A 12 -24.55 3.00 -16.78
CA ALA A 12 -24.64 3.56 -15.41
C ALA A 12 -25.99 3.34 -14.70
N ARG A 13 -26.64 2.18 -14.85
CA ARG A 13 -27.94 1.90 -14.21
C ARG A 13 -27.88 1.57 -12.72
N ASN A 14 -26.71 1.57 -12.07
CA ASN A 14 -26.58 1.37 -10.61
C ASN A 14 -25.25 1.94 -10.04
N GLU A 15 -24.94 3.23 -10.26
CA GLU A 15 -23.82 3.90 -9.58
C GLU A 15 -24.30 4.89 -8.51
N PRO A 16 -23.57 5.07 -7.40
CA PRO A 16 -23.97 5.90 -6.27
C PRO A 16 -23.90 7.38 -6.65
N ALA A 17 -24.97 7.89 -7.27
CA ALA A 17 -25.16 9.31 -7.60
C ALA A 17 -25.30 10.23 -6.37
N SER A 18 -24.94 9.74 -5.17
CA SER A 18 -25.12 10.43 -3.88
C SER A 18 -23.83 11.08 -3.35
N THR A 19 -22.65 10.74 -3.89
CA THR A 19 -21.40 11.37 -3.46
C THR A 19 -21.22 12.71 -4.17
N PRO A 20 -21.29 13.86 -3.46
CA PRO A 20 -21.22 15.17 -4.09
C PRO A 20 -19.86 15.45 -4.73
N ASP A 21 -18.78 14.87 -4.18
CA ASP A 21 -17.40 15.09 -4.63
C ASP A 21 -16.69 13.74 -4.85
N PRO A 22 -16.90 13.07 -6.00
CA PRO A 22 -16.16 11.85 -6.32
C PRO A 22 -14.68 12.19 -6.60
N PHE A 23 -13.77 11.32 -6.18
CA PHE A 23 -12.35 11.43 -6.51
C PHE A 23 -11.85 10.16 -7.21
N LEU A 24 -10.83 10.33 -8.05
CA LEU A 24 -10.16 9.24 -8.73
C LEU A 24 -8.78 9.02 -8.11
N GLN A 25 -8.48 7.77 -7.78
CA GLN A 25 -7.16 7.36 -7.31
C GLN A 25 -6.60 6.29 -8.24
N LEU A 26 -5.40 6.54 -8.77
CA LEU A 26 -4.68 5.56 -9.58
C LEU A 26 -4.26 4.37 -8.71
N ILE A 27 -4.38 3.15 -9.25
CA ILE A 27 -3.75 1.98 -8.65
C ILE A 27 -2.29 1.96 -9.12
N GLN A 28 -1.39 2.27 -8.21
CA GLN A 28 0.05 2.22 -8.45
C GLN A 28 0.70 1.15 -7.57
N ASP A 29 1.70 0.49 -8.13
CA ASP A 29 2.57 -0.39 -7.37
C ASP A 29 3.88 0.34 -7.06
N TYR A 30 4.25 0.36 -5.79
CA TYR A 30 5.56 0.87 -5.35
C TYR A 30 6.09 -0.01 -4.23
N ALA A 31 7.40 -0.27 -4.28
CA ALA A 31 8.13 -1.06 -3.30
C ALA A 31 9.51 -0.43 -3.08
N ALA A 32 9.74 0.14 -1.91
CA ALA A 32 11.04 0.64 -1.52
C ALA A 32 12.04 -0.54 -1.38
N PRO A 33 13.32 -0.36 -1.76
CA PRO A 33 14.32 -1.43 -1.66
C PRO A 33 14.68 -1.80 -0.22
N ARG A 34 14.40 -0.91 0.74
CA ARG A 34 14.59 -1.08 2.18
C ARG A 34 13.73 -0.07 2.95
N MET A 35 13.47 -0.34 4.22
CA MET A 35 12.72 0.54 5.13
C MET A 35 13.64 1.45 5.95
N ARG A 36 14.91 1.08 6.14
CA ARG A 36 15.88 1.82 6.96
C ARG A 36 16.94 2.60 6.17
N PHE A 37 17.14 3.85 6.57
CA PHE A 37 18.19 4.76 6.10
C PHE A 37 18.91 5.40 7.30
N GLY A 38 19.90 4.68 7.86
CA GLY A 38 20.52 5.07 9.13
C GLY A 38 19.48 5.03 10.25
N ARG A 39 19.13 6.21 10.78
CA ARG A 39 18.11 6.40 11.84
C ARG A 39 16.79 6.98 11.32
N ALA A 40 16.67 7.19 10.01
CA ALA A 40 15.41 7.48 9.37
C ALA A 40 14.79 6.17 8.84
N VAL A 41 13.46 6.08 8.91
CA VAL A 41 12.71 4.91 8.43
C VAL A 41 11.51 5.31 7.59
N LEU A 42 11.19 4.48 6.60
CA LEU A 42 9.94 4.52 5.84
C LEU A 42 8.99 3.46 6.38
N LEU A 43 7.71 3.78 6.53
CA LEU A 43 6.66 2.80 6.87
C LEU A 43 5.34 3.13 6.17
N GLY A 44 4.40 2.19 6.18
CA GLY A 44 3.10 2.39 5.52
C GLY A 44 3.27 2.56 4.01
N ASP A 45 2.46 3.42 3.39
CA ASP A 45 2.46 3.60 1.94
C ASP A 45 3.75 4.21 1.39
N ALA A 46 4.52 4.92 2.23
CA ALA A 46 5.85 5.42 1.87
C ALA A 46 6.87 4.29 1.59
N THR A 47 6.62 3.07 2.09
CA THR A 47 7.47 1.91 1.84
C THR A 47 6.90 1.00 0.77
N PHE A 48 5.63 0.63 0.89
CA PHE A 48 4.95 -0.21 -0.08
C PHE A 48 3.54 0.28 -0.28
N VAL A 49 3.19 0.66 -1.51
CA VAL A 49 1.81 0.91 -1.90
C VAL A 49 1.17 -0.43 -2.22
N VAL A 50 0.24 -0.86 -1.38
CA VAL A 50 -0.49 -2.12 -1.58
C VAL A 50 -1.79 -1.83 -2.30
N ARG A 51 -2.06 -2.60 -3.36
CA ARG A 51 -3.29 -2.43 -4.15
C ARG A 51 -4.56 -2.54 -3.28
N PRO A 52 -5.60 -1.75 -3.58
CA PRO A 52 -6.83 -1.69 -2.79
C PRO A 52 -7.59 -3.03 -2.74
N HIS A 53 -7.36 -3.93 -3.70
CA HIS A 53 -7.95 -5.29 -3.73
C HIS A 53 -7.70 -6.10 -2.45
N THR A 54 -6.62 -5.82 -1.70
CA THR A 54 -6.34 -6.49 -0.42
C THR A 54 -7.11 -5.90 0.75
N GLY A 55 -7.59 -4.66 0.64
CA GLY A 55 -8.10 -3.87 1.76
C GLY A 55 -7.08 -3.64 2.89
N ALA A 56 -5.80 -3.95 2.68
CA ALA A 56 -4.84 -4.14 3.76
C ALA A 56 -3.95 -2.93 4.06
N GLY A 57 -4.05 -1.82 3.31
CA GLY A 57 -3.13 -0.69 3.41
C GLY A 57 -3.01 -0.11 4.82
N ALA A 58 -4.16 0.22 5.45
CA ALA A 58 -4.19 0.74 6.81
C ALA A 58 -3.66 -0.28 7.84
N GLY A 59 -4.07 -1.56 7.70
CA GLY A 59 -3.61 -2.63 8.58
C GLY A 59 -2.10 -2.87 8.50
N LYS A 60 -1.53 -2.80 7.29
CA LYS A 60 -0.09 -2.85 7.03
C LYS A 60 0.65 -1.69 7.67
N ALA A 61 0.15 -0.45 7.54
CA ALA A 61 0.75 0.72 8.17
C ALA A 61 0.76 0.58 9.71
N ALA A 62 -0.35 0.14 10.29
CA ALA A 62 -0.46 -0.13 11.72
C ALA A 62 0.50 -1.24 12.19
N ALA A 63 0.57 -2.35 11.43
CA ALA A 63 1.48 -3.47 11.73
C ALA A 63 2.94 -3.02 11.72
N ASN A 64 3.36 -2.24 10.72
CA ASN A 64 4.70 -1.65 10.64
C ASN A 64 5.02 -0.81 11.88
N ALA A 65 4.11 0.08 12.28
CA ALA A 65 4.29 0.96 13.43
C ALA A 65 4.38 0.19 14.75
N VAL A 66 3.50 -0.79 14.97
CA VAL A 66 3.53 -1.65 16.16
C VAL A 66 4.81 -2.48 16.22
N ALA A 67 5.24 -3.05 15.11
CA ALA A 67 6.49 -3.80 15.04
C ALA A 67 7.71 -2.91 15.32
N LEU A 68 7.71 -1.67 14.84
CA LEU A 68 8.78 -0.71 15.08
C LEU A 68 8.88 -0.38 16.58
N ALA A 69 7.74 -0.05 17.20
CA ALA A 69 7.68 0.24 18.62
C ALA A 69 8.22 -0.93 19.47
N ARG A 70 7.81 -2.17 19.15
CA ARG A 70 8.31 -3.37 19.83
C ARG A 70 9.81 -3.58 19.66
N ALA A 71 10.33 -3.39 18.45
CA ALA A 71 11.76 -3.55 18.19
C ALA A 71 12.58 -2.51 18.97
N LEU A 72 12.12 -1.26 19.01
CA LEU A 72 12.78 -0.18 19.77
C LEU A 72 12.75 -0.45 21.28
N GLN A 73 11.62 -0.92 21.82
CA GLN A 73 11.51 -1.31 23.23
C GLN A 73 12.46 -2.46 23.59
N ALA A 74 12.57 -3.47 22.72
CA ALA A 74 13.44 -4.62 22.95
C ALA A 74 14.95 -4.31 22.79
N GLY A 75 15.29 -3.33 21.95
CA GLY A 75 16.69 -2.99 21.64
C GLY A 75 17.39 -2.12 22.69
N GLY A 76 16.64 -1.49 23.59
CA GLY A 76 17.20 -0.54 24.56
C GLY A 76 17.99 0.58 23.89
N GLU A 77 19.22 0.84 24.36
CA GLU A 77 20.09 1.88 23.81
C GLU A 77 20.66 1.55 22.41
N ARG A 78 20.54 0.28 21.96
CA ARG A 78 21.04 -0.18 20.65
C ARG A 78 20.01 0.02 19.54
N ILE A 79 19.63 1.28 19.32
CA ILE A 79 18.64 1.65 18.30
C ILE A 79 19.01 1.16 16.90
N ASP A 80 20.29 1.20 16.52
CA ASP A 80 20.72 0.74 15.20
C ASP A 80 20.48 -0.76 15.00
N ASP A 81 20.60 -1.57 16.05
CA ASP A 81 20.30 -3.00 16.00
C ASP A 81 18.79 -3.24 15.93
N ALA A 82 18.02 -2.51 16.75
CA ALA A 82 16.56 -2.56 16.76
C ALA A 82 15.97 -2.26 15.37
N LEU A 83 16.44 -1.18 14.75
CA LEU A 83 16.01 -0.78 13.41
C LEU A 83 16.43 -1.80 12.34
N ALA A 84 17.60 -2.44 12.47
CA ALA A 84 18.03 -3.48 11.54
C ALA A 84 17.13 -4.72 11.61
N VAL A 85 16.75 -5.14 12.82
CA VAL A 85 15.85 -6.27 13.03
C VAL A 85 14.45 -5.97 12.50
N TRP A 86 13.93 -4.78 12.82
CA TRP A 86 12.63 -4.34 12.34
C TRP A 86 12.57 -4.27 10.82
N ASP A 87 13.52 -3.61 10.17
CA ASP A 87 13.62 -3.45 8.71
C ASP A 87 13.56 -4.79 8.00
N ARG A 88 14.43 -5.75 8.37
CA ARG A 88 14.43 -7.08 7.76
C ARG A 88 13.11 -7.82 7.91
N SER A 89 12.48 -7.74 9.09
CA SER A 89 11.24 -8.46 9.37
C SER A 89 10.05 -7.87 8.62
N GLN A 90 9.84 -6.55 8.71
CA GLN A 90 8.67 -5.89 8.13
C GLN A 90 8.76 -5.76 6.62
N TRP A 91 9.96 -5.55 6.07
CA TRP A 91 10.14 -5.46 4.63
C TRP A 91 9.71 -6.74 3.92
N ALA A 92 10.05 -7.90 4.49
CA ALA A 92 9.66 -9.19 3.93
C ALA A 92 8.14 -9.41 3.97
N VAL A 93 7.48 -9.00 5.06
CA VAL A 93 6.02 -9.07 5.22
C VAL A 93 5.32 -8.17 4.19
N ASP A 94 5.71 -6.90 4.13
CA ASP A 94 5.09 -5.93 3.23
C ASP A 94 5.31 -6.28 1.76
N ARG A 95 6.51 -6.78 1.40
CA ARG A 95 6.79 -7.26 0.03
C ARG A 95 5.85 -8.39 -0.36
N ARG A 96 5.63 -9.37 0.52
CA ARG A 96 4.72 -10.49 0.25
C ARG A 96 3.27 -10.01 0.10
N LEU A 97 2.84 -9.08 0.95
CA LEU A 97 1.50 -8.48 0.87
C LEU A 97 1.30 -7.71 -0.44
N ALA A 98 2.28 -6.91 -0.85
CA ALA A 98 2.23 -6.17 -2.11
C ALA A 98 2.13 -7.10 -3.32
N GLN A 99 2.97 -8.15 -3.37
CA GLN A 99 2.92 -9.16 -4.42
C GLN A 99 1.57 -9.88 -4.47
N TRP A 100 1.01 -10.22 -3.31
CA TRP A 100 -0.32 -10.82 -3.24
C TRP A 100 -1.40 -9.87 -3.77
N GLY A 101 -1.35 -8.58 -3.42
CA GLY A 101 -2.28 -7.58 -3.92
C GLY A 101 -2.23 -7.38 -5.44
N ILE A 102 -1.03 -7.47 -6.04
CA ILE A 102 -0.85 -7.45 -7.50
C ILE A 102 -1.51 -8.68 -8.13
N SER A 103 -1.22 -9.87 -7.61
CA SER A 103 -1.79 -11.13 -8.11
C SER A 103 -3.32 -11.16 -7.98
N LEU A 104 -3.86 -10.70 -6.85
CA LEU A 104 -5.30 -10.60 -6.64
C LEU A 104 -5.94 -9.61 -7.61
N GLY A 105 -5.34 -8.44 -7.80
CA GLY A 105 -5.82 -7.44 -8.75
C GLY A 105 -5.82 -7.95 -10.19
N ARG A 106 -4.77 -8.67 -10.63
CA ARG A 106 -4.73 -9.28 -11.97
C ARG A 106 -5.89 -10.26 -12.18
N ARG A 107 -6.18 -11.10 -11.18
CA ARG A 107 -7.29 -12.07 -11.23
C ARG A 107 -8.66 -11.39 -11.27
N ILE A 108 -8.88 -10.37 -10.44
CA ILE A 108 -10.16 -9.63 -10.39
C ILE A 108 -10.41 -8.88 -11.71
N MET A 109 -9.37 -8.25 -12.26
CA MET A 109 -9.49 -7.43 -13.46
C MET A 109 -9.44 -8.24 -14.77
N GLY A 110 -9.35 -9.58 -14.71
CA GLY A 110 -9.31 -10.43 -15.90
C GLY A 110 -8.06 -10.24 -16.78
N VAL A 111 -6.99 -9.66 -16.22
CA VAL A 111 -5.74 -9.42 -16.97
C VAL A 111 -4.93 -10.72 -16.92
N MET A 112 -5.19 -11.60 -17.88
CA MET A 112 -4.40 -12.80 -18.11
C MET A 112 -2.99 -12.40 -18.56
N GLN A 113 -1.97 -13.10 -18.06
CA GLN A 113 -0.58 -12.87 -18.47
C GLN A 113 -0.45 -13.27 -19.96
N PRO A 114 0.25 -12.49 -20.81
CA PRO A 114 0.68 -13.05 -22.09
C PRO A 114 1.65 -14.20 -21.80
N ASP A 115 1.53 -15.26 -22.60
CA ASP A 115 2.39 -16.45 -22.57
C ASP A 115 3.89 -16.10 -22.64
#